data_AF-A0A2A5DGN7-F1
#
_entry.id   AF-A0A2A5DGN7-F1
#
_cell.length_a   1.000
_cell.length_b   1.000
_cell.length_c   1.000
_cell.angle_alpha   90.00
_cell.angle_beta   90.00
_cell.angle_gamma   90.00
#
_symmetry.space_group_name_H-M   'P 1'
#
loop_
_entity.id
_entity.type
_entity.pdbx_description
1 polymer ?
#
loop_
_entity_poly.entity_id
_entity_poly.type
_entity_poly.pdbx_seq_one_letter_code
_entity_poly.pdbx_strand_id
1 'polypeptide(L)'
;MDLLRPNADYSTKLFITRTCIDFKQETGESLFKHMKTKLPNSLKDRFHPHALRHSIVTHLMNNGVPVILIQEFLGHSNIETTQIYTHLDNKELVQIIDRFHPRVNF
;
A
#
# COMPACT_ATOMS: atom_id res chain seq x y z
N MET A 1 8.65 -29.92 -3.39
CA MET A 1 8.25 -28.58 -3.88
C MET A 1 9.52 -27.73 -3.93
N ASP A 2 10.17 -27.67 -5.08
CA ASP A 2 11.46 -26.99 -5.27
C ASP A 2 11.37 -26.16 -6.57
N LEU A 3 10.46 -25.17 -6.58
CA LEU A 3 10.24 -24.26 -7.68
C LEU A 3 10.36 -22.83 -7.15
N LEU A 4 11.59 -22.38 -6.92
CA LEU A 4 12.04 -20.97 -6.84
C LEU A 4 13.50 -20.94 -6.36
N ARG A 5 14.41 -21.56 -7.11
CA ARG A 5 15.82 -21.15 -7.03
C ARG A 5 16.00 -20.00 -8.02
N PRO A 6 16.28 -18.77 -7.58
CA PRO A 6 16.49 -17.67 -8.49
C PRO A 6 17.79 -17.92 -9.26
N ASN A 7 17.71 -17.99 -10.59
CA ASN A 7 18.90 -17.81 -11.43
C ASN A 7 19.48 -16.43 -11.11
N ALA A 8 20.79 -16.36 -10.87
CA ALA A 8 21.51 -15.25 -10.25
C ALA A 8 21.43 -13.87 -10.95
N ASP A 9 20.69 -13.75 -12.07
CA ASP A 9 20.55 -12.54 -12.88
C ASP A 9 19.23 -11.76 -12.67
N TYR A 10 18.28 -12.29 -11.88
CA TYR A 10 16.98 -11.66 -11.68
C TYR A 10 16.77 -11.16 -10.26
N SER A 11 16.14 -9.99 -10.15
CA SER A 11 15.74 -9.43 -8.85
C SER A 11 14.79 -10.37 -8.10
N THR A 12 15.07 -10.61 -6.83
CA THR A 12 14.18 -11.33 -5.90
C THR A 12 13.10 -10.44 -5.30
N LYS A 13 13.04 -9.15 -5.68
CA LYS A 13 12.07 -8.19 -5.15
C LYS A 13 10.69 -8.40 -5.76
N LEU A 14 9.66 -8.14 -4.97
CA LEU A 14 8.26 -8.24 -5.39
C LEU A 14 7.92 -7.26 -6.53
N PHE A 15 8.49 -6.06 -6.50
CA PHE A 15 8.29 -5.04 -7.52
C PHE A 15 9.50 -4.97 -8.44
N ILE A 16 9.29 -5.36 -9.69
CA ILE A 16 10.27 -5.31 -10.77
C ILE A 16 9.74 -4.49 -11.94
N THR A 17 10.65 -3.98 -12.76
CA THR A 17 10.33 -3.33 -14.03
C THR A 17 10.11 -4.39 -15.11
N ARG A 18 9.64 -3.97 -16.30
CA ARG A 18 9.46 -4.87 -17.46
C ARG A 18 10.76 -5.58 -17.88
N THR A 19 11.92 -5.03 -17.53
CA THR A 19 13.24 -5.61 -17.81
C THR A 19 13.77 -6.48 -16.65
N CYS A 20 12.92 -6.84 -15.69
CA CYS A 20 13.25 -7.64 -14.50
C CYS A 20 14.30 -6.99 -13.57
N ILE A 21 14.42 -5.67 -13.62
CA ILE A 21 15.27 -4.87 -12.74
C ILE A 21 14.42 -4.39 -11.56
N ASP A 22 15.05 -4.14 -10.42
CA ASP A 22 14.43 -3.52 -9.24
C ASP A 22 13.59 -2.28 -9.59
N PHE A 23 12.36 -2.24 -9.05
CA PHE A 23 11.53 -1.04 -9.09
C PHE A 23 12.07 0.03 -8.13
N LYS A 24 12.73 1.05 -8.66
CA LYS A 24 13.31 2.17 -7.89
C LYS A 24 12.32 3.31 -7.71
N GLN A 25 12.62 4.23 -6.78
CA GLN A 25 11.80 5.43 -6.55
C GLN A 25 11.57 6.24 -7.83
N GLU A 26 12.61 6.45 -8.64
CA GLU A 26 12.52 7.14 -9.94
C GLU A 26 11.53 6.47 -10.90
N THR A 27 11.46 5.14 -10.89
CA THR A 27 10.48 4.37 -11.66
C THR A 27 9.07 4.60 -11.13
N GLY A 28 8.91 4.71 -9.80
CA GLY A 28 7.67 5.10 -9.15
C GLY A 28 7.20 6.50 -9.56
N GLU A 29 8.10 7.48 -9.55
CA GLU A 29 7.79 8.86 -9.96
C GLU A 29 7.37 8.91 -11.44
N SER A 30 8.07 8.18 -12.31
CA SER A 30 7.72 8.04 -13.73
C SER A 30 6.35 7.38 -13.92
N LEU A 31 6.04 6.35 -13.13
CA LEU A 31 4.73 5.70 -13.12
C LEU A 31 3.62 6.67 -12.72
N PHE A 32 3.80 7.41 -11.62
CA PHE A 32 2.81 8.42 -11.18
C PHE A 32 2.63 9.53 -12.21
N LYS A 33 3.71 9.99 -12.85
CA LYS A 33 3.64 10.94 -13.96
C LYS A 33 2.82 10.39 -15.12
N HIS A 34 3.04 9.12 -15.51
CA HIS A 34 2.24 8.47 -16.54
C HIS A 34 0.77 8.34 -16.13
N MET A 35 0.48 7.92 -14.89
CA MET A 35 -0.90 7.79 -14.40
C MET A 35 -1.64 9.12 -14.40
N LYS A 36 -0.98 10.23 -14.04
CA LYS A 36 -1.56 11.59 -14.10
C LYS A 36 -2.05 11.97 -15.50
N THR A 37 -1.44 11.46 -16.57
CA THR A 37 -1.90 11.76 -17.94
C THR A 37 -3.31 11.24 -18.23
N LYS A 38 -3.73 10.16 -17.55
CA LYS A 38 -5.02 9.50 -17.73
C LYS A 38 -6.12 10.04 -16.81
N LEU A 39 -5.78 10.95 -15.89
CA LEU A 39 -6.70 11.52 -14.91
C LEU A 39 -7.31 12.84 -15.41
N PRO A 40 -8.52 13.20 -14.96
CA PRO A 40 -9.09 14.51 -15.20
C PRO A 40 -8.25 15.60 -14.53
N ASN A 41 -8.20 16.80 -15.12
CA ASN A 41 -7.40 17.92 -14.62
C ASN A 41 -7.68 18.24 -13.14
N SER A 42 -8.92 18.10 -12.69
CA SER A 42 -9.35 18.34 -11.30
C SER A 42 -8.74 17.40 -10.25
N LEU A 43 -8.09 16.31 -10.67
CA LEU A 43 -7.50 15.31 -9.78
C LEU A 43 -5.97 15.23 -9.90
N LYS A 44 -5.36 15.77 -10.96
CA LYS A 44 -3.92 15.64 -11.25
C LYS A 44 -3.02 16.19 -10.15
N ASP A 45 -3.39 17.33 -9.56
CA ASP A 45 -2.59 17.99 -8.53
C ASP A 45 -2.66 17.26 -7.18
N ARG A 46 -3.82 16.64 -6.91
CA ARG A 46 -4.08 15.87 -5.68
C ARG A 46 -3.63 14.41 -5.78
N PHE A 47 -3.31 13.91 -6.97
CA PHE A 47 -2.91 12.52 -7.18
C PHE A 47 -1.41 12.31 -6.93
N HIS A 48 -1.04 11.80 -5.76
CA HIS A 48 0.33 11.45 -5.38
C HIS A 48 0.31 10.36 -4.29
N PRO A 49 1.45 9.70 -3.98
CA PRO A 49 1.47 8.54 -3.09
C PRO A 49 0.82 8.78 -1.71
N HIS A 50 1.07 9.95 -1.12
CA HIS A 50 0.52 10.30 0.20
C HIS A 50 -1.01 10.49 0.17
N ALA A 51 -1.56 11.13 -0.87
CA ALA A 51 -3.00 11.26 -1.05
C ALA A 51 -3.70 9.90 -1.23
N LEU A 52 -3.06 8.95 -1.92
CA LEU A 52 -3.58 7.59 -2.01
C LEU A 52 -3.59 6.90 -0.64
N ARG A 53 -2.50 7.02 0.13
CA ARG A 53 -2.44 6.50 1.51
C ARG A 53 -3.55 7.10 2.37
N HIS A 54 -3.73 8.41 2.34
CA HIS A 54 -4.81 9.10 3.06
C HIS A 54 -6.20 8.68 2.61
N SER A 55 -6.42 8.48 1.31
CA SER A 55 -7.73 8.01 0.82
C SER A 55 -8.11 6.65 1.40
N ILE A 56 -7.13 5.76 1.61
CA ILE A 56 -7.34 4.45 2.24
C ILE A 56 -7.60 4.61 3.75
N VAL A 57 -6.84 5.46 4.44
CA VAL A 57 -7.06 5.75 5.87
C VAL A 57 -8.47 6.29 6.11
N THR A 58 -8.85 7.33 5.37
CA THR A 58 -10.18 7.95 5.47
C THR A 58 -11.27 6.95 5.13
N HIS A 59 -11.07 6.10 4.11
CA HIS A 59 -12.01 5.04 3.76
C HIS A 59 -12.19 4.04 4.90
N LEU A 60 -11.11 3.56 5.52
CA LEU A 60 -11.17 2.62 6.64
C LEU A 60 -11.82 3.27 7.88
N MET A 61 -11.45 4.51 8.19
CA MET A 61 -12.00 5.24 9.32
C MET A 61 -13.52 5.50 9.17
N ASN A 62 -13.96 5.89 7.98
CA ASN A 62 -15.39 6.10 7.67
C ASN A 62 -16.21 4.80 7.76
N ASN A 63 -15.55 3.66 7.59
CA ASN A 63 -16.17 2.33 7.69
C ASN A 63 -16.10 1.75 9.13
N GLY A 64 -15.67 2.54 10.11
CA GLY A 64 -15.65 2.15 11.52
C GLY A 64 -14.44 1.30 11.92
N VAL A 65 -13.37 1.28 11.11
CA VAL A 65 -12.13 0.59 11.48
C VAL A 65 -11.42 1.38 12.59
N PRO A 66 -11.06 0.73 13.72
CA PRO A 66 -10.28 1.35 14.78
C PRO A 66 -8.96 1.95 14.26
N VAL A 67 -8.65 3.18 14.69
CA VAL A 67 -7.45 3.91 14.26
C VAL A 67 -6.15 3.13 14.53
N ILE A 68 -6.11 2.35 15.61
CA ILE A 68 -4.98 1.50 15.99
C ILE A 68 -4.68 0.46 14.88
N LEU A 69 -5.72 -0.18 14.35
CA LEU A 69 -5.59 -1.16 13.27
C LEU A 69 -5.19 -0.51 11.95
N ILE A 70 -5.64 0.72 11.69
CA ILE A 70 -5.22 1.50 10.51
C ILE A 70 -3.73 1.85 10.61
N GLN A 71 -3.24 2.21 11.80
CA GLN A 71 -1.83 2.53 12.01
C GLN A 71 -0.92 1.31 11.85
N GLU A 72 -1.34 0.16 12.37
CA GLU A 72 -0.63 -1.11 12.19
C GLU A 72 -0.58 -1.50 10.70
N PHE A 73 -1.72 -1.38 10.00
CA PHE A 73 -1.84 -1.63 8.56
C PHE A 73 -0.92 -0.76 7.70
N LEU A 74 -0.78 0.53 8.04
CA LEU A 74 0.05 1.45 7.27
C LEU A 74 1.56 1.26 7.50
N GLY A 75 1.93 0.53 8.54
CA GLY A 75 3.31 0.43 9.01
C GLY A 75 3.78 1.75 9.62
N HIS A 76 4.10 1.73 10.92
CA HIS A 76 4.54 2.85 11.76
C HIS A 76 5.28 3.99 11.02
N SER A 77 4.55 4.98 10.51
CA SER A 77 5.17 6.14 9.82
C SER A 77 5.71 7.21 10.78
N ASN A 78 5.56 7.04 12.10
CA ASN A 78 6.36 7.73 13.13
C ASN A 78 6.15 7.02 14.49
N ILE A 79 7.18 6.39 15.06
CA ILE A 79 7.13 5.85 16.44
C ILE A 79 7.51 6.98 17.38
N GLU A 80 6.51 7.61 17.99
CA GLU A 80 6.59 8.14 19.34
C GLU A 80 5.16 8.20 19.87
N THR A 81 4.92 7.51 20.99
CA THR A 81 3.60 7.24 21.62
C THR A 81 2.71 6.31 20.78
N THR A 82 2.78 4.99 20.90
CA THR A 82 2.23 4.23 22.03
C THR A 82 2.81 2.81 21.92
N GLN A 83 3.91 2.52 22.63
CA GLN A 83 4.52 1.16 22.67
C GLN A 83 3.75 0.17 23.57
N ILE A 84 2.61 0.59 24.11
CA ILE A 84 1.75 -0.20 24.96
C ILE A 84 0.40 -0.26 24.24
N TYR A 85 -0.29 -1.40 24.29
CA TYR A 85 -1.53 -1.68 23.56
C TYR A 85 -1.22 -1.87 22.06
N THR A 86 -1.02 -3.06 21.52
CA THR A 86 -1.93 -4.21 21.62
C THR A 86 -1.29 -5.34 20.82
N HIS A 87 -1.18 -6.54 21.36
CA HIS A 87 -0.98 -7.74 20.54
C HIS A 87 -2.27 -7.99 19.74
N LEU A 88 -2.45 -7.32 18.61
CA LEU A 88 -3.53 -7.63 17.69
C LEU A 88 -3.08 -8.75 16.76
N ASP A 89 -3.92 -9.78 16.64
CA ASP A 89 -3.65 -10.95 15.79
C ASP A 89 -3.77 -10.52 14.31
N ASN A 90 -2.75 -10.82 13.50
CA ASN A 90 -2.70 -10.50 12.06
C ASN A 90 -3.97 -10.93 11.30
N LYS A 91 -4.71 -11.94 11.80
CA LYS A 91 -5.96 -12.41 11.21
C LYS A 91 -7.09 -11.36 11.25
N GLU A 92 -7.15 -10.54 12.29
CA GLU A 92 -8.20 -9.52 12.44
C GLU A 92 -7.97 -8.37 11.46
N LEU A 93 -6.71 -7.98 11.25
CA LEU A 93 -6.32 -7.03 10.20
C LEU A 93 -6.71 -7.51 8.81
N VAL A 94 -6.41 -8.76 8.47
CA VAL A 94 -6.75 -9.33 7.15
C VAL A 94 -8.27 -9.32 6.92
N GLN A 95 -9.06 -9.71 7.92
CA GLN A 95 -10.53 -9.71 7.80
C GLN A 95 -11.12 -8.31 7.59
N ILE A 96 -10.55 -7.30 8.24
CA ILE A 96 -10.99 -5.91 8.08
C ILE A 96 -10.60 -5.38 6.70
N ILE A 97 -9.37 -5.66 6.25
CA ILE A 97 -8.94 -5.30 4.90
C ILE A 97 -9.87 -5.96 3.88
N ASP A 98 -10.11 -7.27 3.99
CA ASP A 98 -11.01 -7.98 3.09
C ASP A 98 -12.42 -7.38 3.12
N ARG A 99 -12.96 -7.04 4.30
CA ARG A 99 -14.30 -6.45 4.40
C ARG A 99 -14.42 -5.07 3.73
N PHE A 100 -13.38 -4.25 3.79
CA PHE A 100 -13.45 -2.84 3.37
C PHE A 100 -12.65 -2.52 2.10
N HIS A 101 -11.92 -3.50 1.55
CA HIS A 101 -11.17 -3.31 0.32
C HIS A 101 -12.15 -3.05 -0.84
N PRO A 102 -11.93 -2.01 -1.67
CA PRO A 102 -12.88 -1.56 -2.69
C PRO A 102 -13.19 -2.59 -3.78
N ARG A 103 -12.52 -3.75 -3.80
CA ARG A 103 -12.82 -4.87 -4.71
C ARG A 103 -13.80 -5.91 -4.17
N VAL A 104 -14.18 -5.84 -2.89
CA VAL A 104 -14.98 -6.89 -2.24
C VAL A 104 -16.50 -6.63 -2.36
N ASN A 105 -16.90 -5.41 -2.74
CA ASN A 105 -18.30 -5.03 -2.96
C ASN A 105 -18.65 -4.80 -4.46
N PHE A 106 -18.11 -5.62 -5.37
CA PHE A 106 -18.52 -5.65 -6.79
C PHE A 106 -19.13 -7.00 -7.16
#